data_AF-A0A958Q781-F1
#
_entry.id   AF-A0A958Q781-F1
#
_cell.length_a   1.000
_cell.length_b   1.000
_cell.length_c   1.000
_cell.angle_alpha   90.00
_cell.angle_beta   90.00
_cell.angle_gamma   90.00
#
_symmetry.space_group_name_H-M   'P 1'
#
loop_
_entity.id
_entity.type
_entity.pdbx_description
1 polymer ?
#
loop_
_entity_poly.entity_id
_entity_poly.type
_entity_poly.pdbx_seq_one_letter_code
_entity_poly.pdbx_strand_id
1 'polypeptide(L)'
;HSHAESVNVEMKRELTPKQFCELLDTAEGITPYPQSDLFPMQLDAAGKDPIHVGRIRKDESVAHGLNMWIVADNIRKGAALNAVQIMELLLNQ
;
A
#
# COMPACT_ATOMS: atom_id res chain seq x y z
N HIS A 1 -5.96 -12.30 -9.97
CA HIS A 1 -4.62 -12.01 -10.53
C HIS A 1 -4.07 -10.92 -9.65
N SER A 2 -3.04 -11.20 -8.85
CA SER A 2 -2.57 -10.26 -7.86
C SER A 2 -1.07 -10.17 -7.91
N HIS A 3 -0.54 -8.97 -7.79
CA HIS A 3 0.89 -8.71 -7.77
C HIS A 3 1.32 -8.39 -6.35
N ALA A 4 2.60 -8.65 -6.07
CA ALA A 4 3.22 -8.22 -4.85
C ALA A 4 4.56 -7.53 -5.15
N GLU A 5 4.86 -6.50 -4.39
CA GLU A 5 6.03 -5.66 -4.58
C GLU A 5 6.73 -5.42 -3.24
N SER A 6 8.05 -5.63 -3.23
CA SER A 6 8.91 -5.14 -2.15
C SER A 6 9.37 -3.74 -2.53
N VAL A 7 9.01 -2.75 -1.72
CA VAL A 7 9.27 -1.34 -1.99
C VAL A 7 10.14 -0.76 -0.88
N ASN A 8 11.21 -0.06 -1.28
CA ASN A 8 12.00 0.79 -0.41
C ASN A 8 11.73 2.24 -0.81
N VAL A 9 11.46 3.09 0.17
CA VAL A 9 11.27 4.53 -0.04
C VAL A 9 12.20 5.30 0.87
N GLU A 10 12.79 6.36 0.33
CA GLU A 10 13.57 7.34 1.08
C GLU A 10 12.77 8.65 1.21
N MET A 11 12.65 9.16 2.43
CA MET A 11 11.91 10.38 2.73
C MET A 11 12.83 11.58 2.99
N LYS A 12 12.30 12.79 2.77
CA LYS A 12 12.99 14.05 3.12
C LYS A 12 13.14 14.27 4.64
N ARG A 13 12.34 13.60 5.46
CA ARG A 13 12.29 13.71 6.92
C ARG A 13 12.02 12.33 7.50
N GLU A 14 12.50 12.09 8.72
CA GLU A 14 12.25 10.83 9.41
C GLU A 14 10.74 10.58 9.62
N LEU A 15 10.32 9.35 9.35
CA LEU A 15 8.99 8.86 9.66
C LEU A 15 9.12 7.46 10.27
N THR A 16 8.53 7.24 11.44
CA THR A 16 8.59 5.91 12.07
C THR A 16 7.63 4.94 11.35
N PRO A 17 7.93 3.62 11.36
CA PRO A 17 7.01 2.61 10.83
C PRO A 17 5.59 2.72 11.40
N LYS A 18 5.47 3.04 12.69
CA LYS A 18 4.18 3.25 13.35
C LYS A 18 3.42 4.46 12.78
N GLN A 19 4.08 5.62 12.69
CA GLN A 19 3.45 6.82 12.11
C GLN A 19 3.06 6.61 10.64
N PHE A 20 3.88 5.88 9.87
CA PHE A 20 3.56 5.56 8.49
C PHE A 20 2.35 4.63 8.40
N CYS A 21 2.27 3.61 9.26
CA CYS A 21 1.11 2.73 9.36
C CYS A 21 -0.17 3.50 9.72
N GLU A 22 -0.11 4.39 10.70
CA GLU A 22 -1.23 5.27 11.07
C GLU A 22 -1.66 6.18 9.92
N LEU A 23 -0.71 6.67 9.12
CA LEU A 23 -0.99 7.50 7.96
C LEU A 23 -1.67 6.69 6.84
N LEU A 24 -1.20 5.47 6.57
CA LEU A 24 -1.82 4.56 5.61
C LEU A 24 -3.25 4.16 6.01
N ASP A 25 -3.55 4.08 7.30
CA ASP A 25 -4.89 3.76 7.81
C ASP A 25 -5.93 4.85 7.48
N THR A 26 -5.46 6.09 7.24
CA THR A 26 -6.33 7.19 6.78
C THR A 26 -6.57 7.18 5.26
N ALA A 27 -5.83 6.38 4.50
CA ALA A 27 -5.93 6.33 3.05
C ALA A 27 -7.03 5.36 2.60
N GLU A 28 -7.97 5.86 1.81
CA GLU A 28 -9.07 5.05 1.29
C GLU A 28 -8.56 3.89 0.42
N GLY A 29 -9.05 2.68 0.70
CA GLY A 29 -8.70 1.47 -0.05
C GLY A 29 -7.34 0.87 0.30
N ILE A 30 -6.61 1.41 1.29
CA ILE A 30 -5.41 0.79 1.84
C ILE A 30 -5.77 0.06 3.15
N THR A 31 -5.20 -1.13 3.34
CA THR A 31 -5.29 -1.89 4.57
C THR A 31 -3.87 -2.16 5.09
N PRO A 32 -3.39 -1.35 6.05
CA PRO A 32 -2.07 -1.56 6.61
C PRO A 32 -2.07 -2.70 7.64
N TYR A 33 -0.98 -3.46 7.67
CA TYR A 33 -0.73 -4.55 8.60
C TYR A 33 0.34 -4.06 9.59
N PRO A 34 -0.05 -3.64 10.80
CA PRO A 34 0.86 -2.97 11.74
C PRO A 34 1.94 -3.91 12.30
N GLN A 35 1.69 -5.22 12.29
CA GLN A 35 2.63 -6.22 12.78
C GLN A 35 3.59 -6.62 11.66
N SER A 36 4.89 -6.54 11.93
CA SER A 36 5.96 -6.75 10.93
C SER A 36 6.10 -8.20 10.45
N ASP A 37 5.52 -9.15 11.19
CA ASP A 37 5.46 -10.58 10.89
C ASP A 37 4.25 -10.97 10.03
N LEU A 38 3.26 -10.09 9.87
CA LEU A 38 2.15 -10.33 8.97
C LEU A 38 2.58 -10.09 7.51
N PHE A 39 2.43 -11.14 6.71
CA PHE A 39 2.81 -11.18 5.31
C PHE A 39 1.54 -11.35 4.47
N PRO A 40 0.90 -10.27 3.98
CA PRO A 40 -0.21 -10.41 3.06
C PRO A 40 0.28 -11.13 1.81
N MET A 41 -0.47 -12.12 1.35
CA MET A 41 -0.15 -12.95 0.19
C MET A 41 -1.06 -12.58 -0.98
N GLN A 42 -0.62 -12.87 -2.20
CA GLN A 42 -1.38 -12.61 -3.43
C GLN A 42 -2.78 -13.25 -3.41
N LEU A 43 -2.90 -14.41 -2.75
CA LEU A 43 -4.17 -15.10 -2.53
C LEU A 43 -5.13 -14.26 -1.68
N ASP A 44 -4.62 -13.48 -0.73
CA ASP A 44 -5.44 -12.64 0.15
C ASP A 44 -6.04 -11.45 -0.60
N ALA A 45 -5.34 -10.95 -1.62
CA ALA A 45 -5.77 -9.79 -2.41
C ALA A 45 -6.64 -10.14 -3.62
N ALA A 46 -6.58 -11.39 -4.11
CA ALA A 46 -7.25 -11.78 -5.36
C ALA A 46 -8.77 -11.53 -5.30
N GLY A 47 -9.30 -10.81 -6.29
CA GLY A 47 -10.72 -10.49 -6.40
C GLY A 47 -11.25 -9.46 -5.39
N LYS A 48 -10.38 -8.89 -4.55
CA LYS A 48 -10.73 -7.85 -3.57
C LYS A 48 -10.22 -6.48 -4.03
N ASP A 49 -10.88 -5.45 -3.52
CA ASP A 49 -10.56 -4.06 -3.82
C ASP A 49 -9.43 -3.45 -2.96
N PRO A 50 -9.21 -3.86 -1.69
CA PRO A 50 -8.16 -3.26 -0.86
C PRO A 50 -6.74 -3.57 -1.32
N ILE A 51 -5.84 -2.61 -1.08
CA ILE A 51 -4.39 -2.73 -1.21
C ILE A 51 -3.82 -3.07 0.17
N HIS A 52 -3.18 -4.22 0.29
CA HIS A 52 -2.62 -4.70 1.55
C HIS A 52 -1.16 -4.25 1.66
N VAL A 53 -0.80 -3.58 2.76
CA VAL A 53 0.56 -3.09 3.00
C VAL A 53 1.07 -3.64 4.32
N GLY A 54 2.10 -4.47 4.29
CA GLY A 54 2.67 -5.10 5.49
C GLY A 54 4.18 -4.98 5.59
N ARG A 55 4.74 -5.55 6.65
CA ARG A 55 6.18 -5.59 6.91
C ARG A 55 6.88 -4.23 6.93
N ILE A 56 6.13 -3.19 7.30
CA ILE A 56 6.61 -1.82 7.38
C ILE A 56 7.70 -1.77 8.45
N ARG A 57 8.93 -1.42 8.04
CA ARG A 57 10.09 -1.30 8.93
C ARG A 57 11.04 -0.22 8.45
N LYS A 58 11.94 0.23 9.33
CA LYS A 58 13.04 1.11 8.92
C LYS A 58 13.95 0.39 7.93
N ASP A 59 14.39 1.11 6.91
CA ASP A 59 15.48 0.70 6.03
C ASP A 59 16.76 1.33 6.57
N GLU A 60 17.72 0.49 6.96
CA GLU A 60 18.98 0.93 7.59
C GLU A 60 20.03 1.36 6.55
N SER A 61 19.75 1.24 5.26
CA SER A 61 20.69 1.63 4.19
C SER A 61 20.72 3.14 3.91
N VAL A 62 19.70 3.89 4.34
CA VAL A 62 19.57 5.34 4.14
C VAL A 62 19.02 6.02 5.39
N ALA A 63 19.28 7.32 5.57
CA ALA A 63 18.98 8.04 6.82
C ALA A 63 17.48 8.06 7.19
N HIS A 64 16.60 8.13 6.19
CA HIS A 64 15.15 8.26 6.36
C HIS A 64 14.41 7.25 5.48
N GLY A 65 14.81 5.98 5.57
CA GLY A 65 14.27 4.92 4.72
C GLY A 65 13.20 4.08 5.41
N LEU A 66 12.20 3.63 4.64
CA LEU A 66 11.27 2.57 5.02
C LEU A 66 11.25 1.47 3.96
N ASN A 67 11.14 0.21 4.40
CA ASN A 67 10.79 -0.92 3.56
C ASN A 67 9.37 -1.39 3.88
N MET A 68 8.65 -1.79 2.83
CA MET A 68 7.30 -2.35 2.93
C MET A 68 7.04 -3.42 1.87
N TRP A 69 6.05 -4.25 2.16
CA TRP A 69 5.54 -5.28 1.26
C TRP A 69 4.11 -4.93 0.87
N ILE A 70 3.84 -4.80 -0.43
CA ILE A 70 2.55 -4.35 -0.96
C ILE A 70 1.94 -5.47 -1.80
N VAL A 71 0.65 -5.75 -1.61
CA VAL A 71 -0.09 -6.75 -2.39
C VAL A 71 -1.46 -6.22 -2.78
N ALA A 72 -1.83 -6.36 -4.05
CA ALA A 72 -3.15 -5.98 -4.56
C ALA A 72 -3.57 -6.83 -5.77
N ASP A 73 -4.88 -6.93 -6.02
CA ASP A 73 -5.39 -7.40 -7.33
C ASP A 73 -5.17 -6.31 -8.38
N ASN A 74 -4.21 -6.54 -9.26
CA ASN A 74 -3.72 -5.54 -10.21
C ASN A 74 -4.70 -5.30 -11.37
N ILE A 75 -5.59 -6.24 -11.67
CA ILE A 75 -6.57 -6.08 -12.74
C ILE A 75 -7.77 -5.28 -12.23
N ARG A 76 -8.26 -5.61 -11.04
CA ARG A 76 -9.45 -4.98 -10.46
C ARG A 76 -9.16 -3.58 -9.91
N LYS A 77 -8.13 -3.44 -9.05
CA LYS A 77 -7.76 -2.12 -8.50
C LYS A 77 -6.85 -1.34 -9.44
N GLY A 78 -5.78 -1.98 -9.92
CA GLY A 78 -4.72 -1.31 -10.70
C GLY A 78 -5.19 -0.72 -12.04
N ALA A 79 -6.18 -1.33 -12.69
CA ALA A 79 -6.73 -0.85 -13.95
C ALA A 79 -8.19 -0.38 -13.84
N ALA A 80 -9.12 -1.27 -13.47
CA ALA A 80 -10.55 -0.99 -13.60
C ALA A 80 -11.05 0.09 -12.62
N LEU A 81 -10.76 -0.03 -11.32
CA LEU A 81 -11.28 0.91 -10.32
C LEU A 81 -10.65 2.31 -10.46
N ASN A 82 -9.35 2.41 -10.76
CA ASN A 82 -8.72 3.71 -11.01
C ASN A 82 -9.37 4.44 -12.21
N ALA A 83 -9.74 3.71 -13.27
CA ALA A 83 -10.42 4.31 -14.43
C ALA A 83 -11.83 4.84 -14.08
N VAL A 84 -12.59 4.12 -13.25
CA VAL A 84 -13.89 4.57 -12.75
C VAL A 84 -13.74 5.80 -11.84
N GLN A 85 -12.78 5.78 -10.91
CA GLN A 85 -12.51 6.90 -10.00
C GLN A 85 -12.14 8.19 -10.75
N ILE A 86 -11.35 8.09 -11.84
CA ILE A 86 -11.05 9.23 -12.71
C ILE A 86 -12.33 9.74 -13.40
N MET A 87 -13.19 8.84 -13.89
CA MET A 87 -14.45 9.22 -14.53
C MET A 87 -15.41 9.91 -13.56
N GLU A 88 -15.56 9.41 -12.33
CA GLU A 88 -16.38 10.02 -11.28
C GLU A 88 -15.90 11.44 -10.93
N LEU A 89 -14.59 11.64 -10.87
CA LEU A 89 -13.97 12.95 -10.66
C LEU A 89 -14.30 13.94 -11.80
N LEU A 90 -14.35 13.47 -13.05
CA LEU A 90 -14.71 14.29 -14.22
C LEU A 90 -16.21 14.62 -14.26
N LEU A 91 -17.07 13.73 -13.77
CA LEU A 91 -18.52 13.92 -13.75
C LEU A 91 -19.02 14.79 -12.58
N ASN A 92 -18.24 14.89 -11.50
CA ASN A 92 -18.54 15.72 -10.34
C ASN A 92 -17.97 17.16 -10.43
N GLN A 93 -17.57 17.61 -11.63
CA GLN A 93 -17.26 19.01 -11.96
C GLN A 93 -18.49 19.71 -12.54
#